data_AF-A0A3L7SQL2-F1
#
_entry.id   AF-A0A3L7SQL2-F1
#
_cell.length_a   1.000
_cell.length_b   1.000
_cell.length_c   1.000
_cell.angle_alpha   90.00
_cell.angle_beta   90.00
_cell.angle_gamma   90.00
#
_symmetry.space_group_name_H-M   'P 1'
#
loop_
_entity.id
_entity.type
_entity.pdbx_description
1 polymer ?
#
loop_
_entity_poly.entity_id
_entity_poly.type
_entity_poly.pdbx_seq_one_letter_code
_entity_poly.pdbx_strand_id
1 'polypeptide(L)'
;EPSNNRGLRRMGTGAIEDNAEGESRMEAVIAEVRPGTLPRGGRREVTLVLDPAAARRGPIPDGKPSWVQCGPYEAVAIAREGNTITATLDVPADASLGMLLDCHLEFEAGRRTRAVKKNDVLRIVE
;
A
#
# COMPACT_ATOMS: atom_id res chain seq x y z
N GLU A 1 5.44 -17.66 47.14
CA GLU A 1 5.05 -19.09 47.19
C GLU A 1 3.51 -19.16 47.21
N PRO A 2 2.85 -20.19 46.67
CA PRO A 2 3.09 -20.90 45.42
C PRO A 2 1.81 -21.05 44.53
N SER A 3 2.06 -21.30 43.25
CA SER A 3 1.38 -22.25 42.36
C SER A 3 -0.15 -22.34 42.31
N ASN A 4 -0.73 -21.80 41.24
CA ASN A 4 -2.03 -22.24 40.73
C ASN A 4 -1.83 -23.05 39.45
N ASN A 5 -2.11 -24.34 39.54
CA ASN A 5 -1.98 -25.32 38.48
C ASN A 5 -3.29 -25.38 37.68
N ARG A 6 -3.19 -25.95 36.47
CA ARG A 6 -4.26 -26.70 35.76
C ARG A 6 -5.06 -25.90 34.72
N GLY A 7 -4.63 -26.02 33.46
CA GLY A 7 -5.60 -25.95 32.36
C GLY A 7 -5.14 -25.53 30.96
N LEU A 8 -3.94 -25.86 30.47
CA LEU A 8 -3.71 -25.81 29.01
C LEU A 8 -3.55 -27.22 28.44
N ARG A 9 -4.65 -27.68 27.84
CA ARG A 9 -4.69 -28.82 26.93
C ARG A 9 -3.74 -28.51 25.76
N ARG A 10 -2.77 -29.42 25.58
CA ARG A 10 -1.95 -29.68 24.38
C ARG A 10 -2.30 -28.79 23.18
N MET A 11 -1.55 -27.71 23.03
CA MET A 11 -1.40 -27.02 21.76
C MET A 11 -0.57 -27.95 20.87
N GLY A 12 -1.16 -28.45 19.80
CA GLY A 12 -0.46 -29.25 18.81
C GLY A 12 0.68 -28.44 18.22
N THR A 13 1.89 -28.97 18.34
CA THR A 13 3.09 -28.51 17.63
C THR A 13 2.90 -28.78 16.13
N GLY A 14 2.13 -27.93 15.46
CA GLY A 14 2.31 -27.69 14.03
C GLY A 14 3.47 -26.72 13.91
N ALA A 15 4.43 -27.01 13.02
CA ALA A 15 5.50 -26.06 12.72
C ALA A 15 4.88 -24.69 12.43
N ILE A 16 5.39 -23.64 13.09
CA ILE A 16 5.21 -22.29 12.58
C ILE A 16 6.05 -22.30 11.30
N GLU A 17 5.40 -22.58 10.18
CA GLU A 17 6.04 -22.41 8.87
C GLU A 17 6.33 -20.92 8.75
N ASP A 18 7.63 -20.63 8.78
CA ASP A 18 8.18 -19.33 8.48
C ASP A 18 7.81 -19.00 7.03
N ASN A 19 6.68 -18.32 6.85
CA ASN A 19 6.23 -17.83 5.54
C ASN A 19 6.99 -16.55 5.13
N ALA A 20 8.20 -16.30 5.66
CA ALA A 20 9.08 -15.23 5.21
C ALA A 20 9.92 -15.64 3.99
N GLU A 21 9.49 -16.65 3.23
CA GLU A 21 10.01 -16.93 1.90
C GLU A 21 9.39 -15.96 0.89
N GLY A 22 10.09 -14.86 0.65
CA GLY A 22 9.69 -13.93 -0.38
C GLY A 22 10.67 -12.81 -0.59
N GLU A 23 11.82 -13.11 -1.21
CA GLU A 23 12.48 -12.15 -2.08
C GLU A 23 11.56 -11.87 -3.29
N SER A 24 10.38 -11.30 -3.02
CA SER A 24 9.46 -10.85 -4.03
C SER A 24 10.03 -9.54 -4.55
N ARG A 25 10.77 -9.60 -5.66
CA ARG A 25 10.89 -8.43 -6.54
C ARG A 25 9.46 -7.97 -6.83
N MET A 26 9.01 -6.94 -6.11
CA MET A 26 7.67 -6.41 -6.21
C MET A 26 7.44 -6.01 -7.68
N GLU A 27 6.28 -6.38 -8.20
CA GLU A 27 5.93 -6.07 -9.59
C GLU A 27 5.89 -4.56 -9.75
N ALA A 28 6.59 -4.03 -10.76
CA ALA A 28 6.65 -2.59 -11.04
C ALA A 28 5.36 -2.09 -11.73
N VAL A 29 4.20 -2.49 -11.21
CA VAL A 29 2.88 -2.23 -11.78
C VAL A 29 2.55 -0.74 -11.76
N ILE A 30 2.99 0.00 -10.76
CA ILE A 30 2.89 1.45 -10.78
C ILE A 30 3.98 1.97 -11.72
N ALA A 31 3.62 2.32 -12.95
CA ALA A 31 4.55 2.89 -13.91
C ALA A 31 5.03 4.26 -13.43
N GLU A 32 4.14 5.06 -12.84
CA GLU A 32 4.42 6.46 -12.53
C GLU A 32 3.54 7.02 -11.42
N VAL A 33 4.06 8.03 -10.70
CA VAL A 33 3.33 8.82 -9.71
C VAL A 33 3.53 10.30 -10.04
N ARG A 34 2.43 11.04 -10.18
CA ARG A 34 2.42 12.46 -10.58
C ARG A 34 1.43 13.29 -9.74
N PRO A 35 1.80 14.48 -9.26
CA PRO A 35 3.17 14.98 -9.22
C PRO A 35 4.04 14.11 -8.29
N GLY A 36 5.35 14.07 -8.53
CA GLY A 36 6.29 13.37 -7.63
C GLY A 36 6.55 14.12 -6.31
N THR A 37 5.96 15.31 -6.16
CA THR A 37 6.07 16.16 -4.98
C THR A 37 4.71 16.72 -4.61
N LEU A 38 4.38 16.77 -3.32
CA LEU A 38 3.17 17.44 -2.82
C LEU A 38 3.53 18.46 -1.74
N PRO A 39 2.91 19.66 -1.76
CA PRO A 39 3.06 20.59 -0.66
C PRO A 39 2.34 20.06 0.58
N ARG A 40 2.89 20.34 1.77
CA ARG A 40 2.22 20.04 3.04
C ARG A 40 0.98 20.91 3.25
N GLY A 41 0.13 20.47 4.18
CA GLY A 41 -1.09 21.18 4.53
C GLY A 41 -2.23 20.99 3.53
N GLY A 42 -3.30 20.36 4.01
CA GLY A 42 -4.58 20.23 3.32
C GLY A 42 -4.64 19.09 2.31
N ARG A 43 -5.70 19.12 1.49
CA ARG A 43 -5.99 18.07 0.52
C ARG A 43 -5.18 18.25 -0.75
N ARG A 44 -4.50 17.18 -1.14
CA ARG A 44 -3.61 17.13 -2.30
C ARG A 44 -3.93 15.93 -3.17
N GLU A 45 -3.91 16.14 -4.47
CA GLU A 45 -4.18 15.09 -5.43
C GLU A 45 -2.89 14.48 -5.94
N VAL A 46 -2.85 13.16 -6.03
CA VAL A 46 -1.79 12.39 -6.66
C VAL A 46 -2.40 11.40 -7.64
N THR A 47 -1.77 11.29 -8.80
CA THR A 47 -2.12 10.40 -9.89
C THR A 47 -1.12 9.26 -9.95
N LEU A 48 -1.59 8.03 -9.95
CA LEU A 48 -0.77 6.83 -10.12
C LEU A 48 -1.15 6.17 -11.46
N VAL A 49 -0.18 6.03 -12.36
CA VAL A 49 -0.38 5.36 -13.65
C VAL A 49 0.06 3.91 -13.51
N LEU A 50 -0.83 2.99 -13.85
CA LEU A 50 -0.59 1.55 -13.81
C LEU A 50 -0.11 1.06 -15.19
N ASP A 51 0.82 0.11 -15.19
CA ASP A 51 1.18 -0.70 -16.35
C ASP A 51 0.67 -2.13 -16.14
N PRO A 52 -0.49 -2.50 -16.72
CA PRO A 52 -1.01 -3.86 -16.65
C PRO A 52 -0.07 -4.91 -17.23
N ALA A 53 0.82 -4.54 -18.17
CA ALA A 53 1.77 -5.47 -18.75
C ALA A 53 2.85 -5.92 -17.75
N ALA A 54 3.13 -5.11 -16.72
CA ALA A 54 4.03 -5.45 -15.63
C ALA A 54 3.40 -6.37 -14.56
N ALA A 55 2.09 -6.67 -14.63
CA ALA A 55 1.36 -7.50 -13.68
C ALA A 55 1.56 -9.01 -13.93
N ARG A 56 2.70 -9.54 -13.49
CA ARG A 56 3.11 -10.95 -13.52
C ARG A 56 2.25 -11.91 -12.69
N ARG A 57 1.65 -11.49 -11.57
CA ARG A 57 0.82 -12.37 -10.71
C ARG A 57 -0.65 -12.40 -11.15
N GLY A 58 -0.94 -12.03 -12.40
CA GLY A 58 -2.28 -11.96 -12.97
C GLY A 58 -2.81 -10.53 -13.10
N PRO A 59 -3.97 -10.36 -13.78
CA PRO A 59 -4.51 -9.06 -14.14
C PRO A 59 -4.82 -8.21 -12.93
N ILE A 60 -4.64 -6.89 -13.08
CA ILE A 60 -5.08 -5.90 -12.10
C ILE A 60 -6.62 -5.88 -12.15
N PRO A 61 -7.32 -5.95 -11.00
CA PRO A 61 -8.78 -5.81 -10.97
C PRO A 61 -9.23 -4.54 -11.69
N ASP A 62 -10.39 -4.54 -12.35
CA ASP A 62 -10.84 -3.41 -13.19
C ASP A 62 -11.30 -2.20 -12.35
N GLY A 63 -11.88 -2.47 -11.17
CA GLY A 63 -12.38 -1.45 -10.25
C GLY A 63 -11.28 -0.57 -9.65
N LYS A 64 -11.71 0.51 -8.99
CA LYS A 64 -10.79 1.35 -8.21
C LYS A 64 -10.18 0.55 -7.04
N PRO A 65 -8.96 0.90 -6.59
CA PRO A 65 -8.41 0.31 -5.38
C PRO A 65 -9.31 0.64 -4.19
N SER A 66 -9.41 -0.32 -3.27
CA SER A 66 -10.12 -0.15 -2.00
C SER A 66 -9.31 0.71 -1.02
N TRP A 67 -7.98 0.71 -1.16
CA TRP A 67 -7.08 1.46 -0.31
C TRP A 67 -5.88 2.00 -1.09
N VAL A 68 -5.49 3.23 -0.78
CA VAL A 68 -4.28 3.88 -1.29
C VAL A 68 -3.59 4.59 -0.14
N GLN A 69 -2.29 4.36 -0.01
CA GLN A 69 -1.44 5.00 0.99
C GLN A 69 -0.15 5.48 0.33
N CYS A 70 0.30 6.69 0.64
CA CYS A 70 1.64 7.15 0.30
C CYS A 70 2.37 7.59 1.57
N GLY A 71 3.42 6.85 1.96
CA GLY A 71 4.06 7.00 3.26
C GLY A 71 3.05 6.85 4.40
N PRO A 72 2.95 7.82 5.33
CA PRO A 72 1.96 7.79 6.41
C PRO A 72 0.57 8.29 6.00
N TYR A 73 0.37 8.75 4.75
CA TYR A 73 -0.86 9.42 4.33
C TYR A 73 -1.78 8.46 3.59
N GLU A 74 -2.94 8.17 4.18
CA GLU A 74 -4.03 7.42 3.55
C GLU A 74 -4.89 8.34 2.67
N ALA A 75 -5.35 7.80 1.54
CA ALA A 75 -6.23 8.53 0.64
C ALA A 75 -7.65 8.67 1.19
N VAL A 76 -8.12 9.91 1.31
CA VAL A 76 -9.49 10.23 1.72
C VAL A 76 -10.50 10.10 0.58
N ALA A 77 -10.02 10.09 -0.67
CA ALA A 77 -10.83 9.81 -1.84
C ALA A 77 -9.98 9.10 -2.90
N ILE A 78 -10.60 8.13 -3.58
CA ILE A 78 -9.98 7.32 -4.63
C ILE A 78 -10.94 7.24 -5.81
N ALA A 79 -10.41 7.57 -7.00
CA ALA A 79 -11.07 7.40 -8.28
C ALA A 79 -10.14 6.64 -9.25
N ARG A 80 -10.74 6.03 -10.26
CA ARG A 80 -10.03 5.31 -11.31
C ARG A 80 -10.64 5.59 -12.67
N GLU A 81 -9.79 5.84 -13.65
CA GLU A 81 -10.14 5.89 -15.07
C GLU A 81 -9.12 5.07 -15.87
N GLY A 82 -9.53 3.92 -16.39
CA GLY A 82 -8.64 3.01 -17.12
C GLY A 82 -7.44 2.56 -16.27
N ASN A 83 -6.25 2.96 -16.68
CA ASN A 83 -4.99 2.65 -15.97
C ASN A 83 -4.55 3.76 -15.01
N THR A 84 -5.36 4.80 -14.84
CA THR A 84 -5.03 5.96 -14.02
C THR A 84 -5.83 5.92 -12.74
N ILE A 85 -5.14 6.00 -11.60
CA ILE A 85 -5.73 6.15 -10.27
C ILE A 85 -5.50 7.56 -9.79
N THR A 86 -6.57 8.24 -9.38
CA THR A 86 -6.49 9.54 -8.72
C THR A 86 -6.80 9.36 -7.24
N ALA A 87 -5.86 9.71 -6.38
CA ALA A 87 -5.99 9.64 -4.94
C ALA A 87 -5.87 11.04 -4.33
N THR A 88 -6.80 11.39 -3.45
CA THR A 88 -6.72 12.60 -2.64
C THR A 88 -6.14 12.25 -1.28
N LEU A 89 -4.98 12.81 -0.93
CA LEU A 89 -4.33 12.68 0.36
C LEU A 89 -4.63 13.92 1.22
N ASP A 90 -4.87 13.73 2.51
CA ASP A 90 -4.88 14.84 3.48
C ASP A 90 -3.49 14.92 4.12
N VAL A 91 -2.70 15.93 3.75
CA VAL A 91 -1.33 16.10 4.23
C VAL A 91 -1.33 17.12 5.36
N PRO A 92 -0.90 16.78 6.59
CA PRO A 92 -0.90 17.71 7.70
C PRO A 92 0.08 18.87 7.47
N ALA A 93 -0.18 20.02 8.11
CA ALA A 93 0.69 21.20 7.99
C ALA A 93 2.05 21.02 8.67
N ASP A 94 2.18 20.08 9.60
CA ASP A 94 3.44 19.70 10.24
C ASP A 94 4.13 18.50 9.58
N ALA A 95 3.65 18.05 8.40
CA ALA A 95 4.24 16.93 7.67
C ALA A 95 5.76 17.07 7.48
N SER A 96 6.47 15.97 7.72
CA SER A 96 7.91 15.88 7.52
C SER A 96 8.30 16.10 6.06
N LEU A 97 9.23 17.02 5.83
CA LEU A 97 9.67 17.43 4.50
C LEU A 97 10.84 16.57 3.99
N GLY A 98 10.98 16.49 2.66
CA GLY A 98 12.21 16.05 2.00
C GLY A 98 12.43 14.54 1.90
N MET A 99 11.71 13.73 2.69
CA MET A 99 11.79 12.27 2.61
C MET A 99 11.07 11.74 1.37
N LEU A 100 11.64 10.70 0.75
CA LEU A 100 10.96 9.93 -0.28
C LEU A 100 10.01 8.94 0.38
N LEU A 101 8.79 8.91 -0.12
CA LEU A 101 7.69 8.09 0.34
C LEU A 101 7.39 7.05 -0.74
N ASP A 102 7.10 5.85 -0.27
CA ASP A 102 6.48 4.84 -1.11
C ASP A 102 4.99 5.09 -1.29
N CYS A 103 4.42 4.53 -2.35
CA CYS A 103 2.98 4.47 -2.56
C CYS A 103 2.54 3.02 -2.71
N HIS A 104 1.44 2.68 -2.06
CA HIS A 104 0.81 1.37 -1.99
C HIS A 104 -0.64 1.49 -2.43
N LEU A 105 -1.08 0.61 -3.33
CA LEU A 105 -2.49 0.41 -3.63
C LEU A 105 -2.91 -1.02 -3.31
N GLU A 106 -4.10 -1.17 -2.76
CA GLU A 106 -4.75 -2.47 -2.59
C GLU A 106 -6.06 -2.52 -3.38
N PHE A 107 -6.26 -3.62 -4.08
CA PHE A 107 -7.49 -3.92 -4.79
C PHE A 107 -8.16 -5.13 -4.14
N GLU A 108 -9.46 -5.03 -3.89
CA GLU A 108 -10.26 -6.19 -3.53
C GLU A 108 -10.47 -7.07 -4.77
N ALA A 109 -9.97 -8.30 -4.71
CA ALA A 109 -10.09 -9.31 -5.76
C ALA A 109 -10.85 -10.53 -5.22
N GLY A 110 -12.14 -10.35 -4.92
CA GLY A 110 -13.00 -11.39 -4.35
C GLY A 110 -12.58 -11.79 -2.94
N ARG A 111 -11.99 -12.98 -2.78
CA ARG A 111 -11.54 -13.51 -1.46
C ARG A 111 -10.13 -13.08 -1.07
N ARG A 112 -9.42 -12.34 -1.92
CA ARG A 112 -8.02 -11.95 -1.69
C ARG A 112 -7.82 -10.48 -2.02
N THR A 113 -6.90 -9.85 -1.31
CA THR A 113 -6.42 -8.49 -1.61
C THR A 113 -5.23 -8.57 -2.56
N ARG A 114 -5.24 -7.74 -3.61
CA ARG A 114 -4.10 -7.57 -4.52
C ARG A 114 -3.40 -6.27 -4.19
N ALA A 115 -2.26 -6.38 -3.53
CA ALA A 115 -1.36 -5.27 -3.22
C ALA A 115 -0.38 -4.99 -4.37
N VAL A 116 -0.20 -3.72 -4.71
CA VAL A 116 0.86 -3.23 -5.59
C VAL A 116 1.54 -2.03 -4.95
N LYS A 117 2.87 -1.96 -5.03
CA LYS A 117 3.66 -0.94 -4.35
C LYS A 117 4.72 -0.38 -5.28
N LYS A 118 5.07 0.89 -5.11
CA LYS A 118 6.28 1.49 -5.65
C LYS A 118 6.96 2.34 -4.60
N ASN A 119 8.25 2.10 -4.42
CA ASN A 119 9.05 2.80 -3.43
C ASN A 119 9.58 4.11 -3.98
N ASP A 120 9.83 5.06 -3.07
CA ASP A 120 10.62 6.27 -3.31
C ASP A 120 10.13 7.17 -4.46
N VAL A 121 8.82 7.37 -4.56
CA VAL A 121 8.17 8.06 -5.69
C VAL A 121 7.52 9.39 -5.37
N LEU A 122 7.26 9.66 -4.09
CA LEU A 122 6.58 10.86 -3.66
C LEU A 122 7.40 11.58 -2.60
N ARG A 123 7.41 12.91 -2.59
CA ARG A 123 8.09 13.70 -1.55
C ARG A 123 7.19 14.83 -1.08
N ILE A 124 7.18 15.10 0.22
CA ILE A 124 6.51 16.30 0.74
C ILE A 124 7.48 17.49 0.68
N VAL A 125 6.98 18.59 0.14
CA VAL A 125 7.66 19.88 0.03
C VAL A 125 6.86 20.96 0.76
N GLU A 126 7.38 22.18 0.80
CA GLU A 126 6.69 23.33 1.39
C GLU A 126 5.36 23.66 0.69
#